data_AF-A0A9W7EK09-F1
#
_entry.id   AF-A0A9W7EK09-F1
#
_cell.length_a   1.000
_cell.length_b   1.000
_cell.length_c   1.000
_cell.angle_alpha   90.00
_cell.angle_beta   90.00
_cell.angle_gamma   90.00
#
_symmetry.space_group_name_H-M   'P 1'
#
loop_
_entity.id
_entity.type
_entity.pdbx_description
1 polymer ?
#
loop_
_entity_poly.entity_id
_entity_poly.type
_entity_poly.pdbx_seq_one_letter_code
_entity_poly.pdbx_strand_id
1 'polypeptide(L)'
;KKKSKKDKDRTRSYVKGNVIDARHELYTLSIAMMLGLDNSIREGRGEELLTVDSPMSVLTPSDFKATGEVMFPPRGSYDGGIQLTPPHNLSHTFKFKSFAPSAFTSLRSLFGITTDSYLASICGNTNFIEFVSNAKSGQFFFYSHDGKYIIKTMSKPEAKFLLKILPAYHAHVSKNPETLITKYMGMYKVKMYHLNRNVRFVVMKSVFDTDVPLEKFYD
;
A
#
# COMPACT_ATOMS: atom_id res chain seq x y z
N LYS A 1 -0.21 36.56 -15.63
CA LYS A 1 -0.61 35.16 -15.97
C LYS A 1 0.61 34.24 -15.87
N LYS A 2 0.93 33.74 -14.68
CA LYS A 2 2.00 32.73 -14.47
C LYS A 2 1.48 31.38 -14.96
N LYS A 3 2.00 30.91 -16.09
CA LYS A 3 1.72 29.56 -16.60
C LYS A 3 2.26 28.54 -15.59
N SER A 4 1.35 27.71 -15.08
CA SER A 4 1.61 26.49 -14.33
C SER A 4 2.75 25.70 -14.99
N LYS A 5 3.83 25.49 -14.24
CA LYS A 5 4.86 24.52 -14.57
C LYS A 5 4.20 23.16 -14.39
N LYS A 6 3.93 22.48 -15.50
CA LYS A 6 3.68 21.03 -15.58
C LYS A 6 4.53 20.30 -14.53
N ASP A 7 3.87 19.73 -13.52
CA ASP A 7 4.40 18.63 -12.71
C ASP A 7 4.61 17.45 -13.67
N LYS A 8 5.75 17.47 -14.37
CA LYS A 8 6.26 16.28 -15.04
C LYS A 8 6.85 15.41 -13.95
N ASP A 9 6.06 14.43 -13.53
CA ASP A 9 6.47 13.04 -13.25
C ASP A 9 7.99 12.84 -13.22
N ARG A 10 8.63 13.35 -12.16
CA ARG A 10 10.07 13.28 -11.95
C ARG A 10 10.29 12.24 -10.88
N THR A 11 10.59 11.02 -11.31
CA THR A 11 11.12 9.99 -10.42
C THR A 11 12.26 10.58 -9.60
N ARG A 12 12.16 10.47 -8.27
CA ARG A 12 13.12 11.05 -7.34
C ARG A 12 14.50 10.47 -7.57
N SER A 13 15.56 11.28 -7.43
CA SER A 13 16.93 10.85 -7.74
C SER A 13 17.45 9.68 -6.91
N TYR A 14 16.89 9.45 -5.72
CA TYR A 14 17.25 8.33 -4.85
C TYR A 14 16.56 7.01 -5.24
N VAL A 15 15.53 7.06 -6.10
CA VAL A 15 14.83 5.86 -6.56
C VAL A 15 15.65 5.23 -7.68
N LYS A 16 16.47 4.26 -7.31
CA LYS A 16 17.27 3.46 -8.24
C LYS A 16 16.83 2.01 -8.16
N GLY A 17 16.60 1.39 -9.31
CA GLY A 17 16.08 0.03 -9.37
C GLY A 17 15.58 -0.37 -10.75
N ASN A 18 15.09 -1.60 -10.86
CA ASN A 18 14.50 -2.13 -12.07
C ASN A 18 13.02 -1.79 -12.10
N VAL A 19 12.56 -1.15 -13.17
CA VAL A 19 11.12 -0.94 -13.38
C VAL A 19 10.46 -2.30 -13.59
N ILE A 20 9.41 -2.59 -12.83
CA ILE A 20 8.64 -3.83 -12.94
C ILE A 20 7.68 -3.70 -14.14
N ASP A 21 8.21 -3.81 -15.35
CA ASP A 21 7.45 -3.82 -16.61
C ASP A 21 6.93 -5.23 -16.96
N ALA A 22 6.21 -5.39 -18.08
CA ALA A 22 5.61 -6.65 -18.49
C ALA A 22 6.60 -7.83 -18.70
N ARG A 23 7.91 -7.55 -18.76
CA ARG A 23 8.98 -8.56 -18.88
C ARG A 23 9.56 -8.96 -17.53
N HIS A 24 9.19 -8.26 -16.45
CA HIS A 24 9.68 -8.53 -15.09
C HIS A 24 8.95 -9.71 -14.44
N GLU A 25 9.67 -10.58 -13.73
CA GLU A 25 9.10 -11.77 -13.08
C GLU A 25 8.11 -11.46 -11.92
N LEU A 26 8.08 -10.20 -11.47
CA LEU A 26 7.23 -9.69 -10.41
C LEU A 26 6.06 -8.85 -10.96
N TYR A 27 5.95 -8.70 -12.28
CA TYR A 27 4.92 -7.88 -12.92
C TYR A 27 3.50 -8.30 -12.55
N THR A 28 3.18 -9.58 -12.69
CA THR A 28 1.87 -10.10 -12.30
C THR A 28 1.57 -9.78 -10.83
N LEU A 29 2.57 -9.94 -9.96
CA LEU A 29 2.46 -9.66 -8.53
C LEU A 29 2.20 -8.17 -8.25
N SER A 30 2.96 -7.26 -8.89
CA SER A 30 2.81 -5.82 -8.69
C SER A 30 1.43 -5.33 -9.15
N ILE A 31 0.94 -5.81 -10.29
CA ILE A 31 -0.41 -5.48 -10.78
C ILE A 31 -1.48 -5.96 -9.80
N ALA A 32 -1.38 -7.19 -9.29
CA ALA A 32 -2.34 -7.70 -8.30
C ALA A 32 -2.28 -6.93 -6.96
N MET A 33 -1.08 -6.48 -6.55
CA MET A 33 -0.93 -5.60 -5.38
C MET A 33 -1.66 -4.27 -5.60
N MET A 34 -1.46 -3.62 -6.75
CA MET A 34 -2.10 -2.34 -7.07
C MET A 34 -3.63 -2.45 -7.17
N LEU A 35 -4.13 -3.45 -7.90
CA LEU A 35 -5.58 -3.70 -8.05
C LEU A 35 -6.25 -3.94 -6.70
N GLY A 36 -5.67 -4.84 -5.90
CA GLY A 36 -6.23 -5.17 -4.59
C GLY A 36 -6.17 -4.01 -3.60
N LEU A 37 -5.08 -3.23 -3.62
CA LEU A 37 -4.93 -2.06 -2.76
C LEU A 37 -5.95 -0.98 -3.12
N ASP A 38 -6.10 -0.63 -4.39
CA ASP A 38 -7.07 0.36 -4.86
C ASP A 38 -8.51 -0.04 -4.49
N ASN A 39 -8.90 -1.28 -4.78
CA ASN A 39 -10.22 -1.82 -4.43
C ASN A 39 -10.46 -1.78 -2.92
N SER A 40 -9.51 -2.27 -2.11
CA SER A 40 -9.67 -2.36 -0.65
C SER A 40 -9.88 -1.00 0.03
N ILE A 41 -9.32 0.07 -0.55
CA ILE A 41 -9.41 1.42 -0.01
C ILE A 41 -10.68 2.11 -0.51
N ARG A 42 -11.10 1.88 -1.76
CA ARG A 42 -12.35 2.44 -2.29
C ARG A 42 -13.58 1.85 -1.62
N GLU A 43 -13.59 0.55 -1.34
CA GLU A 43 -14.64 -0.11 -0.55
C GLU A 43 -14.78 0.54 0.84
N GLY A 44 -13.66 0.79 1.52
CA GLY A 44 -13.66 1.46 2.83
C GLY A 44 -14.19 2.90 2.80
N ARG A 45 -14.08 3.62 1.67
CA ARG A 45 -14.70 4.94 1.52
C ARG A 45 -16.23 4.87 1.47
N GLY A 46 -16.79 3.80 0.91
CA GLY A 46 -18.24 3.60 0.88
C GLY A 46 -18.82 3.54 2.30
N GLU A 47 -18.11 2.91 3.22
CA GLU A 47 -18.49 2.89 4.65
C GLU A 47 -18.27 4.25 5.33
N GLU A 48 -17.18 4.96 5.03
CA GLU A 48 -16.86 6.26 5.63
C GLU A 48 -17.85 7.37 5.21
N LEU A 49 -18.26 7.39 3.93
CA LEU A 49 -19.21 8.38 3.37
C LEU A 49 -20.65 8.18 3.86
N LEU A 50 -20.98 7.04 4.48
CA LEU A 50 -22.27 6.82 5.15
C LEU A 50 -22.26 7.33 6.60
N THR A 51 -21.08 7.70 7.13
CA THR A 51 -20.87 8.08 8.53
C THR A 51 -20.46 9.54 8.71
N VAL A 52 -20.72 10.41 7.72
CA VAL A 52 -20.18 11.78 7.56
C VAL A 52 -20.35 12.70 8.77
N ASP A 53 -21.27 12.41 9.68
CA ASP A 53 -21.52 13.19 10.90
C ASP A 53 -20.75 12.67 12.14
N SER A 54 -19.91 11.64 12.01
CA SER A 54 -19.16 11.08 13.13
C SER A 54 -17.72 11.62 13.17
N PRO A 55 -17.27 12.26 14.27
CA PRO A 55 -15.85 12.56 14.45
C PRO A 55 -15.07 11.26 14.31
N MET A 56 -13.95 11.26 13.55
CA MET A 56 -13.07 10.09 13.28
C MET A 56 -13.40 8.94 14.22
N SER A 57 -14.20 7.99 13.74
CA SER A 57 -14.82 6.96 14.59
C SER A 57 -13.75 6.37 15.50
N VAL A 58 -13.97 6.45 16.82
CA VAL A 58 -13.03 5.93 17.81
C VAL A 58 -12.74 4.47 17.48
N LEU A 59 -11.49 4.16 17.10
CA LEU A 59 -11.11 2.80 16.74
C LEU A 59 -11.35 1.86 17.92
N THR A 60 -12.09 0.79 17.66
CA THR A 60 -12.36 -0.27 18.60
C THR A 60 -11.27 -1.36 18.55
N PRO A 61 -11.14 -2.20 19.59
CA PRO A 61 -10.23 -3.35 19.54
C PRO A 61 -10.50 -4.32 18.37
N SER A 62 -11.75 -4.37 17.88
CA SER A 62 -12.12 -5.16 16.69
C SER A 62 -11.49 -4.62 15.41
N ASP A 63 -11.37 -3.30 15.26
CA ASP A 63 -10.83 -2.68 14.04
C ASP A 63 -9.36 -3.07 13.81
N PHE A 64 -8.59 -3.23 14.89
CA PHE A 64 -7.21 -3.71 14.83
C PHE A 64 -7.07 -5.20 14.45
N LYS A 65 -8.17 -5.96 14.53
CA LYS A 65 -8.22 -7.38 14.16
C LYS A 65 -9.00 -7.64 12.87
N ALA A 66 -9.74 -6.65 12.37
CA ALA A 66 -10.57 -6.74 11.19
C ALA A 66 -9.73 -7.12 9.95
N THR A 67 -10.31 -7.92 9.05
CA THR A 67 -9.68 -8.25 7.78
C THR A 67 -10.72 -8.36 6.68
N GLY A 68 -10.46 -7.80 5.51
CA GLY A 68 -11.25 -8.04 4.30
C GLY A 68 -10.51 -9.00 3.37
N GLU A 69 -11.19 -9.98 2.77
CA GLU A 69 -10.62 -10.83 1.72
C GLU A 69 -11.53 -10.83 0.50
N VAL A 70 -10.96 -10.53 -0.67
CA VAL A 70 -11.68 -10.40 -1.94
C VAL A 70 -10.97 -11.22 -3.02
N MET A 71 -11.75 -11.84 -3.90
CA MET A 71 -11.24 -12.56 -5.06
C MET A 71 -11.32 -11.67 -6.30
N PHE A 72 -10.25 -11.67 -7.09
CA PHE A 72 -10.14 -10.89 -8.33
C PHE A 72 -10.05 -11.86 -9.51
N PRO A 73 -11.20 -12.32 -10.04
CA PRO A 73 -11.21 -13.07 -11.29
C PRO A 73 -10.96 -12.12 -12.49
N PRO A 74 -10.36 -12.59 -13.59
CA PRO A 74 -10.05 -11.74 -14.76
C PRO A 74 -11.24 -10.95 -15.32
N ARG A 75 -12.45 -11.51 -15.23
CA ARG A 75 -13.70 -10.88 -15.70
C ARG A 75 -14.31 -9.89 -14.70
N GLY A 76 -13.69 -9.68 -13.54
CA GLY A 76 -14.29 -8.96 -12.41
C GLY A 76 -15.38 -9.78 -11.73
N SER A 77 -15.91 -9.25 -10.63
CA SER A 77 -16.96 -9.89 -9.83
C SER A 77 -18.06 -8.91 -9.44
N TYR A 78 -19.25 -9.45 -9.21
CA TYR A 78 -20.45 -8.70 -8.84
C TYR A 78 -21.19 -9.39 -7.70
N ASP A 79 -21.88 -8.62 -6.87
CA ASP A 79 -22.84 -9.10 -5.87
C ASP A 79 -24.11 -8.25 -5.95
N GLY A 80 -25.27 -8.89 -6.13
CA GLY A 80 -26.54 -8.18 -6.31
C GLY A 80 -26.57 -7.16 -7.46
N GLY A 81 -25.72 -7.32 -8.49
CA GLY A 81 -25.55 -6.35 -9.59
C GLY A 81 -24.56 -5.21 -9.31
N ILE A 82 -24.03 -5.12 -8.09
CA ILE A 82 -22.99 -4.16 -7.70
C ILE A 82 -21.63 -4.76 -8.03
N GLN A 83 -20.77 -4.01 -8.71
CA GLN A 83 -19.41 -4.46 -9.04
C GLN A 83 -18.54 -4.48 -7.78
N LEU A 84 -18.07 -5.67 -7.40
CA LEU A 84 -17.18 -5.88 -6.26
C LEU A 84 -15.70 -5.79 -6.62
N THR A 85 -15.35 -6.24 -7.84
CA THR A 85 -13.99 -6.08 -8.39
C THR A 85 -14.04 -5.77 -9.87
N PRO A 86 -13.18 -4.88 -10.38
CA PRO A 86 -13.13 -4.56 -11.79
C PRO A 86 -12.49 -5.69 -12.62
N PRO A 87 -12.88 -5.85 -13.91
CA PRO A 87 -12.13 -6.67 -14.85
C PRO A 87 -10.68 -6.21 -14.98
N HIS A 88 -9.77 -7.14 -15.29
CA HIS A 88 -8.34 -6.84 -15.39
C HIS A 88 -7.61 -7.77 -16.36
N ASN A 89 -6.42 -7.34 -16.80
CA ASN A 89 -5.62 -8.05 -17.82
C ASN A 89 -4.83 -9.27 -17.30
N LEU A 90 -4.82 -9.53 -15.98
CA LEU A 90 -4.19 -10.76 -15.47
C LEU A 90 -4.98 -11.99 -15.91
N SER A 91 -4.29 -13.02 -16.39
CA SER A 91 -4.93 -14.23 -16.96
C SER A 91 -5.57 -15.15 -15.92
N HIS A 92 -5.24 -14.99 -14.64
CA HIS A 92 -5.67 -15.89 -13.57
C HIS A 92 -6.20 -15.13 -12.36
N THR A 93 -7.16 -15.76 -11.68
CA THR A 93 -7.72 -15.25 -10.43
C THR A 93 -6.65 -15.17 -9.35
N PHE A 94 -6.64 -14.07 -8.60
CA PHE A 94 -5.87 -13.95 -7.35
C PHE A 94 -6.80 -13.59 -6.18
N LYS A 95 -6.32 -13.80 -4.96
CA LYS A 95 -6.99 -13.31 -3.75
C LYS A 95 -6.19 -12.19 -3.13
N PHE A 96 -6.88 -11.15 -2.70
CA PHE A 96 -6.31 -10.05 -1.96
C PHE A 96 -6.91 -10.01 -0.56
N LYS A 97 -6.08 -9.79 0.45
CA LYS A 97 -6.51 -9.65 1.84
C LYS A 97 -5.93 -8.37 2.43
N SER A 98 -6.79 -7.52 2.99
CA SER A 98 -6.43 -6.36 3.79
C SER A 98 -6.47 -6.71 5.28
N PHE A 99 -5.58 -6.09 6.07
CA PHE A 99 -5.55 -6.25 7.52
C PHE A 99 -5.74 -4.88 8.18
N ALA A 100 -6.62 -4.82 9.18
CA ALA A 100 -6.94 -3.62 9.97
C ALA A 100 -7.16 -2.35 9.13
N PRO A 101 -8.04 -2.37 8.11
CA PRO A 101 -8.18 -1.28 7.14
C PRO A 101 -8.44 0.07 7.81
N SER A 102 -9.38 0.15 8.76
CA SER A 102 -9.72 1.38 9.48
C SER A 102 -8.55 1.93 10.30
N ALA A 103 -7.76 1.05 10.93
CA ALA A 103 -6.57 1.46 11.67
C ALA A 103 -5.50 2.08 10.74
N PHE A 104 -5.29 1.51 9.56
CA PHE A 104 -4.35 2.07 8.58
C PHE A 104 -4.90 3.33 7.87
N THR A 105 -6.21 3.48 7.71
CA THR A 105 -6.82 4.75 7.31
C THR A 105 -6.54 5.84 8.35
N SER A 106 -6.79 5.57 9.62
CA SER A 106 -6.47 6.51 10.70
C SER A 106 -4.98 6.86 10.76
N LEU A 107 -4.07 5.89 10.61
CA LEU A 107 -2.62 6.14 10.54
C LEU A 107 -2.24 7.07 9.37
N ARG A 108 -2.80 6.85 8.19
CA ARG A 108 -2.55 7.73 7.02
C ARG A 108 -3.01 9.16 7.32
N SER A 109 -4.19 9.33 7.92
CA SER A 109 -4.68 10.64 8.34
C SER A 109 -3.78 11.31 9.39
N LEU A 110 -3.30 10.58 10.39
CA LEU A 110 -2.36 11.09 11.40
C LEU A 110 -1.03 11.56 10.79
N PHE A 111 -0.61 10.97 9.67
CA PHE A 111 0.58 11.39 8.92
C PHE A 111 0.30 12.45 7.84
N GLY A 112 -0.92 13.01 7.79
CA GLY A 112 -1.31 14.03 6.81
C GLY A 112 -1.41 13.51 5.38
N ILE A 113 -1.64 12.20 5.19
CA ILE A 113 -1.71 11.57 3.87
C ILE A 113 -3.18 11.38 3.49
N THR A 114 -3.61 12.04 2.42
CA THR A 114 -4.94 11.84 1.88
C THR A 114 -5.03 10.55 1.08
N THR A 115 -6.19 9.92 1.10
CA THR A 115 -6.44 8.69 0.35
C THR A 115 -6.20 8.87 -1.16
N ASP A 116 -6.57 10.01 -1.74
CA ASP A 116 -6.33 10.28 -3.17
C ASP A 116 -4.83 10.38 -3.49
N SER A 117 -4.06 11.11 -2.68
CA SER A 117 -2.61 11.23 -2.90
C SER A 117 -1.88 9.89 -2.72
N TYR A 118 -2.34 9.06 -1.79
CA TYR A 118 -1.82 7.72 -1.55
C TYR A 118 -2.09 6.78 -2.73
N LEU A 119 -3.34 6.74 -3.21
CA LEU A 119 -3.73 5.89 -4.35
C LEU A 119 -3.08 6.36 -5.65
N ALA A 120 -2.96 7.67 -5.89
CA ALA A 120 -2.28 8.19 -7.07
C ALA A 120 -0.80 7.77 -7.12
N SER A 121 -0.13 7.74 -5.98
CA SER A 121 1.28 7.35 -5.89
C SER A 121 1.50 5.84 -6.08
N ILE A 122 0.64 5.01 -5.48
CA ILE A 122 0.83 3.54 -5.45
C ILE A 122 0.11 2.83 -6.59
N CYS A 123 -1.07 3.28 -6.97
CA CYS A 123 -1.93 2.62 -7.95
C CYS A 123 -2.13 3.44 -9.23
N GLY A 124 -1.48 4.60 -9.36
CA GLY A 124 -1.65 5.49 -10.50
C GLY A 124 -0.91 4.98 -11.74
N ASN A 125 -1.51 4.07 -12.50
CA ASN A 125 -1.12 3.57 -13.84
C ASN A 125 0.39 3.61 -14.18
N THR A 126 1.24 3.28 -13.22
CA THR A 126 2.70 3.34 -13.29
C THR A 126 3.23 2.10 -12.61
N ASN A 127 4.42 1.67 -13.06
CA ASN A 127 5.03 0.47 -12.53
C ASN A 127 5.80 0.79 -11.26
N PHE A 128 5.78 -0.16 -10.32
CA PHE A 128 6.72 -0.16 -9.21
C PHE A 128 8.16 -0.29 -9.70
N ILE A 129 9.09 0.17 -8.86
CA ILE A 129 10.52 0.09 -9.10
C ILE A 129 11.13 -0.84 -8.06
N GLU A 130 11.60 -2.02 -8.48
CA GLU A 130 12.28 -2.96 -7.61
C GLU A 130 13.69 -2.47 -7.28
N PHE A 131 14.03 -2.47 -6.00
CA PHE A 131 15.38 -2.17 -5.56
C PHE A 131 15.90 -3.27 -4.65
N VAL A 132 17.20 -3.56 -4.77
CA VAL A 132 17.89 -4.47 -3.87
C VAL A 132 18.13 -3.73 -2.57
N SER A 133 17.48 -4.16 -1.50
CA SER A 133 17.86 -3.72 -0.16
C SER A 133 19.12 -4.48 0.27
N ASN A 134 19.99 -3.84 1.06
CA ASN A 134 21.10 -4.53 1.73
C ASN A 134 20.65 -5.56 2.79
N ALA A 135 19.33 -5.76 2.97
CA ALA A 135 18.79 -6.68 3.96
C ALA A 135 18.93 -8.14 3.51
N LYS A 136 19.48 -8.98 4.40
CA LYS A 136 19.83 -10.41 4.24
C LYS A 136 18.66 -11.38 4.02
N SER A 137 17.51 -10.95 3.51
CA SER A 137 16.36 -11.82 3.31
C SER A 137 15.86 -11.69 1.88
N GLY A 138 15.50 -12.80 1.23
CA GLY A 138 14.82 -12.87 -0.08
C GLY A 138 13.41 -12.26 -0.08
N GLN A 139 13.28 -11.10 0.56
CA GLN A 139 12.15 -10.20 0.59
C GLN A 139 12.37 -9.15 -0.50
N PHE A 140 11.36 -8.95 -1.32
CA PHE A 140 11.35 -7.91 -2.33
C PHE A 140 11.00 -6.56 -1.71
N PHE A 141 11.65 -5.52 -2.24
CA PHE A 141 11.39 -4.13 -1.91
C PHE A 141 11.08 -3.38 -3.20
N PHE A 142 9.98 -2.62 -3.18
CA PHE A 142 9.57 -1.80 -4.31
C PHE A 142 9.39 -0.36 -3.86
N TYR A 143 9.77 0.59 -4.70
CA TYR A 143 9.30 1.97 -4.59
C TYR A 143 8.01 2.15 -5.40
N SER A 144 7.14 3.04 -4.92
CA SER A 144 6.18 3.72 -5.80
C SER A 144 6.94 4.47 -6.90
N HIS A 145 6.29 4.75 -8.03
CA HIS A 145 6.94 5.42 -9.17
C HIS A 145 7.55 6.79 -8.81
N ASP A 146 6.94 7.48 -7.84
CA ASP A 146 7.37 8.78 -7.31
C ASP A 146 8.30 8.67 -6.08
N GLY A 147 8.63 7.46 -5.63
CA GLY A 147 9.54 7.21 -4.50
C GLY A 147 9.00 7.56 -3.12
N LYS A 148 7.74 7.97 -2.99
CA LYS A 148 7.15 8.40 -1.71
C LYS A 148 6.87 7.23 -0.77
N TYR A 149 6.62 6.05 -1.32
CA TYR A 149 6.30 4.85 -0.56
C TYR A 149 7.23 3.70 -0.91
N ILE A 150 7.47 2.86 0.09
CA ILE A 150 8.14 1.58 -0.07
C ILE A 150 7.11 0.47 0.19
N ILE A 151 7.03 -0.47 -0.73
CA ILE A 151 6.30 -1.72 -0.59
C ILE A 151 7.32 -2.79 -0.22
N LYS A 152 7.21 -3.32 0.99
CA LYS A 152 8.12 -4.34 1.51
C LYS A 152 7.37 -5.65 1.71
N THR A 153 7.88 -6.74 1.13
CA THR A 153 7.35 -8.08 1.43
C THR A 153 7.79 -8.54 2.81
N MET A 154 6.93 -9.30 3.49
CA MET A 154 7.12 -9.74 4.85
C MET A 154 6.91 -11.24 4.98
N SER A 155 7.70 -11.86 5.85
CA SER A 155 7.44 -13.21 6.33
C SER A 155 6.14 -13.26 7.16
N LYS A 156 5.58 -14.46 7.33
CA LYS A 156 4.39 -14.66 8.19
C LYS A 156 4.63 -14.23 9.65
N PRO A 157 5.80 -14.51 10.29
CA PRO A 157 6.09 -14.03 11.64
C PRO A 157 6.13 -12.50 11.75
N GLU A 158 6.85 -11.80 10.86
CA GLU A 158 6.93 -10.33 10.92
C GLU A 158 5.55 -9.68 10.73
N ALA A 159 4.76 -10.21 9.79
CA ALA A 159 3.39 -9.79 9.56
C ALA A 159 2.52 -9.95 10.83
N LYS A 160 2.61 -11.10 11.51
CA LYS A 160 1.89 -11.33 12.78
C LYS A 160 2.38 -10.38 13.88
N PHE A 161 3.68 -10.11 13.93
CA PHE A 161 4.26 -9.22 14.91
C PHE A 161 3.75 -7.79 14.72
N LEU A 162 3.76 -7.26 13.49
CA LEU A 162 3.24 -5.94 13.18
C LEU A 162 1.76 -5.80 13.61
N LEU A 163 0.91 -6.77 13.27
CA LEU A 163 -0.50 -6.76 13.68
C LEU A 163 -0.67 -6.86 15.21
N LYS A 164 0.20 -7.59 15.90
CA LYS A 164 0.19 -7.68 17.36
C LYS A 164 0.49 -6.33 18.02
N ILE A 165 1.45 -5.57 17.48
CA ILE A 165 1.84 -4.26 18.03
C ILE A 165 1.00 -3.10 17.50
N LEU A 166 0.16 -3.31 16.48
CA LEU A 166 -0.57 -2.25 15.79
C LEU A 166 -1.37 -1.31 16.71
N PRO A 167 -2.06 -1.79 17.76
CA PRO A 167 -2.75 -0.89 18.70
C PRO A 167 -1.79 0.03 19.47
N ALA A 168 -0.67 -0.52 19.96
CA ALA A 168 0.35 0.25 20.67
C ALA A 168 1.08 1.23 19.75
N TYR A 169 1.37 0.79 18.52
CA TYR A 169 1.95 1.63 17.48
C TYR A 169 1.02 2.81 17.12
N HIS A 170 -0.28 2.57 16.92
CA HIS A 170 -1.27 3.63 16.66
C HIS A 170 -1.35 4.63 17.81
N ALA A 171 -1.39 4.15 19.06
CA ALA A 171 -1.40 5.00 20.24
C ALA A 171 -0.13 5.85 20.36
N HIS A 172 1.04 5.29 20.02
CA HIS A 172 2.31 6.01 19.99
C HIS A 172 2.31 7.11 18.93
N VAL A 173 1.92 6.80 17.69
CA VAL A 173 1.87 7.77 16.59
C VAL A 173 0.91 8.91 16.91
N SER A 174 -0.26 8.59 17.47
CA SER A 174 -1.28 9.59 17.86
C SER A 174 -0.75 10.57 18.91
N LYS A 175 0.10 10.11 19.84
CA LYS A 175 0.71 10.95 20.88
C LYS A 175 1.98 11.65 20.43
N ASN A 176 2.65 11.15 19.40
CA ASN A 176 3.96 11.60 18.95
C ASN A 176 3.95 11.84 17.43
N PRO A 177 3.38 12.96 16.94
CA PRO A 177 3.26 13.22 15.51
C PRO A 177 4.63 13.27 14.79
N GLU A 178 5.68 13.73 15.48
CA GLU A 178 7.06 13.84 14.97
C GLU A 178 7.89 12.56 15.15
N THR A 179 7.24 11.41 15.32
CA THR A 179 7.96 10.17 15.57
C THR A 179 8.85 9.73 14.39
N LEU A 180 10.05 9.27 14.74
CA LEU A 180 11.04 8.74 13.80
C LEU A 180 10.82 7.25 13.44
N ILE A 181 9.87 6.58 14.11
CA ILE A 181 9.57 5.18 13.78
C ILE A 181 8.98 5.06 12.38
N THR A 182 9.15 3.88 11.77
CA THR A 182 8.63 3.57 10.44
C THR A 182 7.14 3.88 10.35
N LYS A 183 6.78 4.70 9.37
CA LYS A 183 5.40 5.13 9.13
C LYS A 183 4.69 4.09 8.26
N TYR A 184 4.00 3.13 8.87
CA TYR A 184 3.23 2.11 8.17
C TYR A 184 1.88 2.64 7.68
N MET A 185 1.57 2.41 6.40
CA MET A 185 0.40 2.96 5.69
C MET A 185 -0.64 1.93 5.29
N GLY A 186 -0.29 0.64 5.37
CA GLY A 186 -1.20 -0.45 5.04
C GLY A 186 -0.49 -1.79 5.11
N MET A 187 -1.24 -2.84 5.43
CA MET A 187 -0.73 -4.20 5.44
C MET A 187 -1.70 -5.13 4.72
N TYR A 188 -1.14 -5.96 3.85
CA TYR A 188 -1.92 -6.73 2.89
C TYR A 188 -1.29 -8.09 2.60
N LYS A 189 -2.04 -8.92 1.87
CA LYS A 189 -1.59 -10.21 1.36
C LYS A 189 -2.18 -10.47 -0.01
N VAL A 190 -1.35 -10.92 -0.94
CA VAL A 190 -1.76 -11.45 -2.25
C VAL A 190 -1.52 -12.96 -2.29
N LYS A 191 -2.51 -13.72 -2.75
CA LYS A 191 -2.39 -15.16 -3.02
C LYS A 191 -2.68 -15.44 -4.48
N MET A 192 -1.69 -16.00 -5.18
CA MET A 192 -1.75 -16.41 -6.58
C MET A 192 -1.57 -17.92 -6.67
N TYR A 193 -2.67 -18.65 -6.79
CA TYR A 193 -2.66 -20.11 -6.79
C TYR A 193 -1.85 -20.67 -7.97
N HIS A 194 -2.01 -20.09 -9.16
CA HIS A 194 -1.34 -20.51 -10.39
C HIS A 194 0.20 -20.38 -10.34
N LEU A 195 0.75 -19.52 -9.48
CA LEU A 195 2.19 -19.37 -9.28
C LEU A 195 2.69 -20.01 -7.98
N ASN A 196 1.81 -20.64 -7.20
CA ASN A 196 2.07 -21.04 -5.82
C ASN A 196 2.67 -19.90 -4.95
N ARG A 197 2.28 -18.65 -5.24
CA ARG A 197 2.79 -17.45 -4.55
C ARG A 197 1.81 -16.97 -3.50
N ASN A 198 2.33 -16.71 -2.30
CA ASN A 198 1.55 -16.23 -1.15
C ASN A 198 2.36 -15.17 -0.39
N VAL A 199 2.16 -13.91 -0.80
CA VAL A 199 3.01 -12.80 -0.40
C VAL A 199 2.25 -11.93 0.58
N ARG A 200 2.86 -11.64 1.74
CA ARG A 200 2.42 -10.57 2.64
C ARG A 200 3.29 -9.37 2.38
N PHE A 201 2.72 -8.19 2.48
CA PHE A 201 3.48 -6.98 2.30
C PHE A 201 2.92 -5.84 3.15
N VAL A 202 3.79 -4.90 3.45
CA VAL A 202 3.46 -3.65 4.12
C VAL A 202 3.83 -2.50 3.19
N VAL A 203 3.02 -1.46 3.20
CA VAL A 203 3.36 -0.18 2.59
C VAL A 203 3.85 0.74 3.71
N MET A 204 5.00 1.38 3.51
CA MET A 204 5.56 2.35 4.44
C MET A 204 5.94 3.64 3.71
N LYS A 205 5.91 4.77 4.41
CA LYS A 205 6.47 6.02 3.87
C LYS A 205 7.98 5.88 3.71
N SER A 206 8.49 6.31 2.56
CA SER A 206 9.93 6.41 2.35
C SER A 206 10.52 7.46 3.28
N VAL A 207 11.56 7.10 4.03
CA VAL A 207 12.35 8.06 4.82
C VAL A 207 13.16 9.01 3.92
N PHE A 208 13.30 8.65 2.64
CA PHE A 208 14.00 9.43 1.64
C PHE A 208 13.09 10.36 0.84
N ASP A 209 11.78 10.41 1.11
CA ASP A 209 10.86 11.34 0.44
C ASP A 209 11.22 12.81 0.75
N THR A 210 12.06 13.38 -0.11
CA THR A 210 12.53 14.77 -0.04
C THR A 210 12.67 15.36 -1.44
N ASP A 211 12.51 16.68 -1.53
CA ASP A 211 12.79 17.47 -2.73
C ASP A 211 14.29 17.69 -2.96
N VAL A 212 15.12 17.39 -1.96
CA VAL A 212 16.57 17.59 -2.00
C VAL A 212 17.27 16.33 -2.54
N PRO A 213 18.26 16.46 -3.45
CA PRO A 213 19.07 15.33 -3.88
C PRO A 213 19.81 14.65 -2.72
N LEU A 214 19.75 13.31 -2.66
CA LEU A 214 20.50 12.52 -1.69
C LEU A 214 21.76 11.93 -2.34
N GLU A 215 22.92 12.17 -1.71
CA GLU A 215 24.23 11.71 -2.22
C GLU A 215 24.82 10.54 -1.42
N LYS A 216 24.65 10.56 -0.10
CA LYS A 216 25.24 9.60 0.83
C LYS A 216 24.17 9.02 1.74
N PHE A 217 24.26 7.72 2.01
CA PHE A 217 23.33 6.96 2.84
C PHE A 217 24.12 6.25 3.93
N TYR A 218 23.60 6.27 5.16
CA TYR A 218 24.20 5.66 6.34
C TYR A 218 23.16 4.81 7.05
N ASP A 219 23.60 3.72 7.67
CA ASP A 219 22.85 2.82 8.54
C ASP A 219 23.62 2.71 9.87
#